data_AF-A0A838RXJ3-F1
#
_entry.id   AF-A0A838RXJ3-F1
#
_cell.length_a   1.000
_cell.length_b   1.000
_cell.length_c   1.000
_cell.angle_alpha   90.00
_cell.angle_beta   90.00
_cell.angle_gamma   90.00
#
_symmetry.space_group_name_H-M   'P 1'
#
loop_
_entity.id
_entity.type
_entity.pdbx_description
1 polymer ?
#
loop_
_entity_poly.entity_id
_entity_poly.type
_entity_poly.pdbx_seq_one_letter_code
_entity_poly.pdbx_strand_id
1 'polypeptide(L)' 'LIPKDLEGTETTGYRFRITVSADGKSWTASAEPAQYGRTGRLSFFIDQSGVRNGDVAGKPLPATPLKN' A
#
# COMPACT_ATOMS: atom_id res chain seq x y z
N LEU A 1 -3.36 -7.30 -15.26
CA LEU A 1 -2.82 -8.38 -14.40
C LEU A 1 -1.60 -7.85 -13.68
N ILE A 2 -1.43 -8.18 -12.39
CA ILE A 2 -0.22 -7.81 -11.63
C ILE A 2 0.94 -8.71 -12.12
N PRO A 3 2.14 -8.16 -12.38
CA PRO A 3 3.33 -8.97 -12.65
C PRO A 3 3.58 -10.01 -11.56
N LYS A 4 3.97 -11.22 -11.95
CA LYS A 4 4.11 -12.37 -11.05
C LYS A 4 5.13 -12.15 -9.92
N ASP A 5 6.17 -11.38 -10.20
CA ASP A 5 7.20 -11.00 -9.24
C ASP A 5 6.70 -10.01 -8.16
N LEU A 6 5.56 -9.34 -8.38
CA LEU A 6 4.93 -8.43 -7.43
C LEU A 6 3.84 -9.11 -6.59
N GLU A 7 3.54 -10.39 -6.84
CA GLU A 7 2.62 -11.17 -5.99
C GLU A 7 3.26 -11.51 -4.62
N GLY A 8 4.59 -11.62 -4.61
CA GLY A 8 5.41 -11.86 -3.42
C GLY A 8 6.12 -10.59 -2.93
N THR A 9 6.76 -10.71 -1.77
CA THR A 9 7.54 -9.61 -1.18
C THR A 9 9.02 -9.63 -1.55
N GLU A 10 9.45 -10.66 -2.28
CA GLU A 10 10.88 -11.00 -2.47
C GLU A 10 11.63 -9.96 -3.31
N THR A 11 10.95 -9.35 -4.28
CA THR A 11 11.55 -8.41 -5.24
C THR A 11 11.50 -6.95 -4.76
N THR A 12 10.45 -6.58 -4.03
CA THR A 12 10.21 -5.19 -3.62
C THR A 12 10.43 -4.94 -2.13
N GLY A 13 10.31 -5.99 -1.31
CA GLY A 13 10.21 -5.87 0.14
C GLY A 13 8.87 -5.29 0.61
N TYR A 14 7.84 -5.26 -0.26
CA TYR A 14 6.50 -4.77 0.04
C TYR A 14 5.45 -5.85 -0.20
N ARG A 15 4.38 -5.81 0.59
CA ARG A 15 3.13 -6.51 0.32
C ARG A 15 2.16 -5.52 -0.31
N PHE A 16 1.78 -5.79 -1.55
CA PHE A 16 0.79 -4.99 -2.27
C PHE A 16 -0.62 -5.50 -2.05
N ARG A 17 -1.59 -4.59 -2.00
CA ARG A 17 -3.02 -4.91 -2.08
C ARG A 17 -3.69 -3.93 -3.04
N ILE A 18 -4.55 -4.44 -3.91
CA ILE A 18 -5.36 -3.64 -4.83
C ILE A 18 -6.81 -4.02 -4.59
N THR A 19 -7.68 -3.01 -4.50
CA THR A 19 -9.12 -3.19 -4.40
C THR A 19 -9.77 -2.31 -5.45
N VAL A 20 -10.70 -2.88 -6.20
CA VAL A 20 -11.52 -2.17 -7.19
C VAL A 20 -12.96 -2.28 -6.71
N SER A 21 -13.70 -1.18 -6.74
CA SER A 21 -15.13 -1.19 -6.37
C SER A 21 -15.93 -2.07 -7.32
N ALA A 22 -17.04 -2.60 -6.84
CA ALA A 22 -17.89 -3.50 -7.63
C ALA A 22 -18.42 -2.84 -8.93
N ASP A 23 -18.58 -1.50 -8.92
CA ASP A 23 -18.99 -0.72 -10.08
C ASP A 23 -17.82 -0.35 -11.03
N GLY A 24 -16.58 -0.69 -10.67
CA GLY A 24 -15.38 -0.40 -11.44
C GLY A 24 -14.98 1.08 -11.50
N LYS A 25 -15.68 1.97 -10.78
CA LYS A 25 -15.45 3.43 -10.86
C LYS A 25 -14.39 3.92 -9.89
N SER A 26 -14.06 3.11 -8.89
CA SER A 26 -13.05 3.44 -7.90
C SER A 26 -12.11 2.30 -7.61
N TRP A 27 -10.89 2.67 -7.24
CA TRP A 27 -9.85 1.73 -6.91
C TRP A 27 -8.94 2.33 -5.85
N THR A 28 -8.34 1.45 -5.07
CA THR A 28 -7.32 1.80 -4.08
C THR A 28 -6.19 0.79 -4.19
N ALA A 29 -4.96 1.23 -3.99
CA ALA A 29 -3.84 0.32 -3.76
C ALA A 29 -3.03 0.72 -2.53
N SER A 30 -2.47 -0.27 -1.86
CA SER A 30 -1.58 -0.06 -0.71
C SER A 30 -0.31 -0.87 -0.86
N ALA A 31 0.76 -0.38 -0.23
CA ALA A 31 2.02 -1.10 -0.10
C ALA A 31 2.48 -1.02 1.36
N GLU A 32 2.64 -2.17 1.99
CA GLU A 32 3.09 -2.31 3.37
C GLU A 32 4.48 -2.96 3.38
N PRO A 33 5.44 -2.49 4.19
CA PRO A 33 6.75 -3.12 4.26
C PRO A 33 6.63 -4.55 4.78
N ALA A 34 7.22 -5.51 4.04
CA ALA A 34 7.22 -6.92 4.42
C ALA A 34 7.96 -7.18 5.75
N GLN A 35 8.93 -6.32 6.07
CA GLN A 35 9.63 -6.29 7.35
C GLN A 35 9.73 -4.85 7.85
N TYR A 36 8.98 -4.55 8.91
CA TYR A 36 9.04 -3.26 9.59
C TYR A 36 10.26 -3.14 10.51
N GLY A 37 10.74 -1.92 10.74
CA GLY A 37 11.81 -1.62 11.69
C GLY A 37 13.23 -2.02 11.27
N ARG A 38 13.42 -2.55 10.05
CA ARG A 38 14.75 -2.96 9.54
C ARG A 38 15.29 -2.15 8.38
N THR A 39 14.42 -1.49 7.62
CA THR A 39 14.77 -0.93 6.31
C THR A 39 14.42 0.55 6.14
N GLY A 40 13.74 1.15 7.12
CA GLY A 40 13.24 2.53 7.02
C GLY A 40 12.10 2.71 6.00
N ARG A 41 11.52 1.62 5.50
CA ARG A 41 10.40 1.66 4.55
C ARG A 41 9.11 2.17 5.21
N LEU A 42 8.43 3.06 4.52
CA LEU A 42 7.12 3.62 4.89
C LEU A 42 5.99 2.74 4.35
N SER A 43 4.78 2.96 4.83
CA SER A 43 3.58 2.42 4.18
C SER A 43 3.03 3.44 3.18
N PHE A 44 2.47 2.95 2.08
CA PHE A 44 1.90 3.76 1.01
C PHE A 44 0.42 3.43 0.79
N PHE A 45 -0.33 4.45 0.41
CA PHE A 45 -1.70 4.33 -0.06
C PHE A 45 -1.90 5.21 -1.29
N ILE A 46 -2.63 4.72 -2.28
CA ILE A 46 -2.96 5.46 -3.50
C ILE A 46 -4.42 5.21 -3.90
N ASP A 47 -5.06 6.28 -4.34
CA ASP A 47 -6.39 6.28 -4.98
C ASP A 47 -6.42 7.36 -6.07
N GLN A 48 -7.60 7.72 -6.58
CA GLN A 48 -7.73 8.75 -7.62
C GLN A 48 -7.34 10.16 -7.16
N SER A 49 -7.23 10.41 -5.86
CA SER A 49 -6.79 11.69 -5.30
C SER A 49 -5.27 11.83 -5.24
N GLY A 50 -4.53 10.73 -5.37
CA GLY A 50 -3.07 10.72 -5.41
C GLY A 50 -2.43 9.75 -4.42
N VAL A 51 -1.13 9.96 -4.15
CA VAL A 51 -0.30 9.09 -3.31
C VAL A 51 -0.13 9.69 -1.92
N ARG A 52 -0.26 8.86 -0.89
CA ARG A 52 0.06 9.17 0.51
C ARG A 52 1.04 8.15 1.05
N ASN A 53 1.88 8.58 1.99
CA ASN A 53 2.84 7.74 2.67
C ASN A 53 2.94 8.11 4.16
N GLY A 54 3.43 7.19 4.98
CA GLY A 54 3.72 7.48 6.37
C GLY A 54 4.32 6.29 7.12
N ASP A 55 5.01 6.60 8.22
CA ASP A 55 5.41 5.58 9.18
C ASP A 55 4.23 5.26 10.10
N VAL A 56 3.61 4.12 9.85
CA VAL A 56 2.48 3.60 10.63
C VAL A 56 2.84 2.26 11.27
N ALA A 57 4.09 2.12 11.73
CA ALA A 57 4.56 0.92 12.40
C ALA A 57 4.40 -0.37 11.57
N GLY A 58 4.59 -0.26 10.25
CA GLY A 58 4.44 -1.38 9.31
C GLY A 58 3.00 -1.80 9.01
N LYS A 59 2.01 -1.05 9.49
CA LYS A 59 0.59 -1.30 9.23
C LYS A 59 0.15 -0.69 7.88
N PRO A 60 -1.02 -1.04 7.35
CA PRO A 60 -1.58 -0.32 6.21
C PRO A 60 -1.77 1.17 6.54
N LEU A 61 -1.41 2.05 5.60
CA LEU A 61 -1.75 3.46 5.71
C LEU A 61 -3.26 3.63 5.45
N PRO A 62 -4.02 4.30 6.33
CA PRO A 62 -5.47 4.38 6.20
C PRO A 62 -5.90 5.21 4.98
N ALA A 63 -7.00 4.79 4.35
CA ALA A 63 -7.61 5.50 3.23
C ALA A 63 -8.10 6.91 3.61
N THR A 64 -8.38 7.16 4.87
CA THR A 64 -8.70 8.50 5.37
C THR A 64 -7.49 9.06 6.10
N PRO A 65 -7.09 10.32 5.87
CA PRO A 65 -6.06 10.96 6.69
C PRO A 65 -6.40 10.85 8.17
N LEU A 66 -5.44 10.44 8.99
CA LEU A 66 -5.60 10.48 10.44
C LEU A 66 -5.84 11.95 10.84
N LYS A 67 -6.93 12.22 11.55
CA LYS A 67 -7.16 13.54 12.14
C LYS A 67 -6.11 13.75 13.23
N ASN A 68 -5.34 14.82 13.10
CA ASN A 68 -4.41 15.28 14.14
C ASN A 68 -5.18 15.85 15.34
#